data_AF-A0A959IEK6-F1
#
_entry.id   AF-A0A959IEK6-F1
#
_cell.length_a   1.000
_cell.length_b   1.000
_cell.length_c   1.000
_cell.angle_alpha   90.00
_cell.angle_beta   90.00
_cell.angle_gamma   90.00
#
_symmetry.space_group_name_H-M   'P 1'
#
loop_
_entity.id
_entity.type
_entity.pdbx_description
1 polymer ?
#
loop_
_entity_poly.entity_id
_entity_poly.type
_entity_poly.pdbx_seq_one_letter_code
_entity_poly.pdbx_strand_id
1 'polypeptide(L)' 'MQAFNILGKGTSGNTYDAIVVGSGITGGMAAKELTQAGLKVLVLERGRMVEHV' A
#
# COMPACT_ATOMS: atom_id res chain seq x y z
N MET A 1 -8.77 22.32 6.86
CA MET A 1 -7.79 21.72 5.94
C MET A 1 -8.15 20.23 5.79
N GLN A 2 -9.10 19.88 4.93
CA GLN A 2 -9.50 18.48 4.73
C GLN A 2 -8.52 17.78 3.80
N ALA A 3 -8.06 16.59 4.18
CA ALA A 3 -7.24 15.74 3.32
C ALA A 3 -8.10 15.18 2.18
N PHE A 4 -7.70 15.42 0.94
CA PHE A 4 -8.29 14.79 -0.23
C PHE A 4 -8.01 13.28 -0.17
N ASN A 5 -9.04 12.48 0.10
CA ASN A 5 -8.94 11.03 0.13
C ASN A 5 -9.36 10.47 -1.23
N ILE A 6 -8.42 9.87 -1.96
CA ILE A 6 -8.62 9.37 -3.34
C ILE A 6 -9.09 7.90 -3.35
N LEU A 7 -9.23 7.27 -2.18
CA LEU A 7 -9.41 5.83 -2.03
C LEU A 7 -10.79 5.52 -1.46
N GLY A 8 -11.53 4.66 -2.18
CA GLY A 8 -12.88 4.22 -1.83
C GLY A 8 -13.00 3.74 -0.39
N LYS A 9 -14.19 3.93 0.19
CA LYS A 9 -14.56 3.68 1.59
C LYS A 9 -14.04 2.33 2.11
N GLY A 10 -12.81 2.31 2.64
CA GLY A 10 -12.24 1.15 3.30
C GLY A 10 -13.05 0.81 4.55
N THR A 11 -13.19 -0.48 4.86
CA THR A 11 -13.71 -0.91 6.16
C THR A 11 -12.83 -0.27 7.25
N SER A 12 -13.44 0.16 8.36
CA SER A 12 -12.79 0.99 9.38
C SER A 12 -11.51 0.40 10.00
N GLY A 13 -11.17 -0.87 9.73
CA GLY A 13 -9.91 -1.51 10.15
C GLY A 13 -8.75 -1.42 9.14
N ASN A 14 -9.01 -1.12 7.87
CA ASN A 14 -8.03 -1.21 6.79
C ASN A 14 -7.63 0.16 6.22
N THR A 15 -7.33 1.11 7.12
CA THR A 15 -6.78 2.42 6.75
C THR A 15 -5.26 2.34 6.69
N TYR A 16 -4.67 2.91 5.64
CA TYR A 16 -3.22 3.01 5.41
C TYR A 16 -2.90 4.42 4.95
N ASP A 17 -1.72 4.92 5.28
CA ASP A 17 -1.26 6.26 4.88
C ASP A 17 -0.66 6.25 3.47
N ALA A 18 -0.12 5.10 3.04
CA ALA A 18 0.44 4.90 1.70
C ALA A 18 0.25 3.46 1.20
N ILE A 19 0.15 3.32 -0.12
CA ILE A 19 0.13 2.03 -0.83
C ILE A 19 1.33 1.97 -1.77
N VAL A 20 2.11 0.90 -1.66
CA VAL A 20 3.21 0.58 -2.57
C VAL A 20 2.79 -0.59 -3.45
N VAL A 21 2.92 -0.41 -4.77
CA VAL A 21 2.60 -1.46 -5.76
C VAL A 21 3.91 -2.03 -6.30
N GLY A 22 4.08 -3.34 -6.13
CA GLY A 22 5.30 -4.11 -6.39
C GLY A 22 6.18 -4.23 -5.15
N SER A 23 6.64 -5.44 -4.83
CA SER A 23 7.58 -5.74 -3.73
C SER A 23 9.01 -5.99 -4.21
N GLY A 24 9.34 -5.58 -5.43
CA GLY A 24 10.72 -5.63 -5.96
C GLY A 24 11.68 -4.72 -5.19
N ILE A 25 12.94 -4.64 -5.63
CA ILE A 25 14.01 -3.87 -4.98
C ILE A 25 13.58 -2.44 -4.62
N THR A 26 12.99 -1.72 -5.58
CA THR A 26 12.53 -0.34 -5.38
C THR A 26 11.32 -0.26 -4.48
N GLY A 27 10.35 -1.16 -4.63
CA GLY A 27 9.12 -1.17 -3.82
C GLY A 27 9.41 -1.46 -2.34
N GLY A 28 10.30 -2.42 -2.06
CA GLY A 28 10.77 -2.70 -0.71
C GLY A 28 11.51 -1.52 -0.08
N MET A 29 12.40 -0.84 -0.83
CA MET A 29 13.10 0.35 -0.34
C MET A 29 12.12 1.50 -0.06
N ALA A 30 11.16 1.75 -0.95
CA ALA A 30 10.11 2.75 -0.71
C ALA A 30 9.29 2.42 0.54
N ALA A 31 8.85 1.16 0.70
CA ALA A 31 8.11 0.73 1.88
C ALA A 31 8.95 0.88 3.17
N LYS A 32 10.25 0.56 3.13
CA LYS A 32 11.18 0.79 4.26
C LYS A 32 11.22 2.26 4.65
N GLU A 33 11.50 3.17 3.72
CA GLU A 33 11.63 4.60 4.04
C GLU A 33 10.31 5.16 4.60
N LEU A 34 9.17 4.78 4.00
CA LEU A 34 7.85 5.22 4.44
C LEU A 34 7.50 4.68 5.85
N THR A 35 7.80 3.41 6.13
CA THR A 35 7.56 2.84 7.48
C THR A 35 8.51 3.42 8.53
N GLN A 36 9.76 3.73 8.18
CA GLN A 36 10.68 4.44 9.07
C GLN A 36 10.24 5.88 9.36
N ALA A 37 9.49 6.51 8.45
CA ALA A 37 8.84 7.80 8.67
C ALA A 37 7.56 7.70 9.55
N GLY A 38 7.20 6.50 10.02
CA GLY A 38 6.05 6.29 10.90
C GLY A 38 4.72 6.08 10.17
N LEU A 39 4.73 5.90 8.85
CA LEU A 39 3.52 5.68 8.05
C LEU A 39 3.10 4.21 8.11
N LYS A 40 1.78 3.97 8.16
CA LYS A 40 1.20 2.63 7.97
C LYS A 40 1.10 2.34 6.47
N VAL A 41 1.97 1.47 5.97
CA VAL A 41 2.12 1.20 4.54
C VAL A 41 1.53 -0.17 4.17
N LEU A 42 0.73 -0.21 3.09
CA LEU A 42 0.31 -1.46 2.44
C LEU A 42 1.21 -1.73 1.23
N VAL A 43 1.74 -2.96 1.09
CA VAL A 43 2.48 -3.39 -0.10
C VAL A 43 1.66 -4.43 -0.86
N LEU A 44 1.43 -4.20 -2.15
CA LEU A 44 0.73 -5.10 -3.05
C LEU A 44 1.70 -5.70 -4.06
N GLU A 45 1.69 -7.01 -4.26
CA GLU A 45 2.44 -7.70 -5.30
C GLU A 45 1.50 -8.62 -6.05
N ARG A 46 1.70 -8.79 -7.36
CA ARG A 46 0.86 -9.65 -8.21
C ARG A 46 0.85 -11.10 -7.74
N GLY A 47 1.96 -11.57 -7.16
CA GLY A 47 2.12 -12.95 -6.78
C GLY A 47 2.15 -13.89 -7.98
N ARG A 48 1.70 -15.14 -7.79
CA ARG A 48 1.62 -16.14 -8.87
C ARG A 48 0.50 -15.77 -9.84
N MET A 49 0.68 -16.15 -11.10
CA MET A 49 -0.42 -16.08 -12.05
C MET A 49 -1.55 -17.00 -11.62
N VAL A 50 -2.73 -16.42 -11.44
CA VAL A 50 -3.98 -17.12 -11.15
C VAL A 50 -4.94 -16.86 -12.31
N GLU A 51 -5.50 -17.93 -12.85
CA GLU A 51 -6.62 -17.85 -13.76
C GLU A 51 -7.89 -17.71 -12.92
N HIS A 52 -8.65 -16.65 -13.16
CA HIS A 52 -9.97 -16.48 -12.56
C HIS A 52 -10.98 -17.21 -13.45
N VAL A 53 -11.66 -18.22 -12.91
CA VAL A 53 -12.76 -18.95 -13.54
C VAL A 53 -14.10 -18.27 -13.32
#